data_AF-A0A9E2LSR7-F1
#
_entry.id   AF-A0A9E2LSR7-F1
#
_cell.length_a   1.000
_cell.length_b   1.000
_cell.length_c   1.000
_cell.angle_alpha   90.00
_cell.angle_beta   90.00
_cell.angle_gamma   90.00
#
_symmetry.space_group_name_H-M   'P 1'
#
loop_
_entity.id
_entity.type
_entity.pdbx_description
1 polymer ?
#
loop_
_entity_poly.entity_id
_entity_poly.type
_entity_poly.pdbx_seq_one_letter_code
_entity_poly.pdbx_strand_id
1 'polypeptide(L)'
;MENFLYSLAAAALGGLAFLAYRHPEAYSRIYGLITAAIVTAVAFMNGWNLAVVAILDLLTKRLPLETTNGVLQEVTDSKFSIFQSFALPMLFLAFHIFLSFLPTLIEKPRE
;
A
#
# COMPACT_ATOMS: atom_id res chain seq x y z
N MET A 1 -4.93 -18.02 -1.61
CA MET A 1 -4.56 -16.91 -2.51
C MET A 1 -3.77 -15.83 -1.77
N GLU A 2 -4.17 -15.48 -0.54
CA GLU A 2 -3.46 -14.51 0.32
C GLU A 2 -1.97 -14.83 0.54
N ASN A 3 -1.63 -16.09 0.81
CA ASN A 3 -0.23 -16.51 0.99
C ASN A 3 0.65 -16.23 -0.24
N PHE A 4 0.11 -16.34 -1.45
CA PHE A 4 0.86 -16.05 -2.67
C PHE A 4 1.17 -14.55 -2.80
N LEU A 5 0.19 -13.69 -2.51
CA LEU A 5 0.38 -12.23 -2.55
C LEU A 5 1.37 -11.77 -1.50
N TYR A 6 1.32 -12.32 -0.29
CA TYR A 6 2.30 -12.02 0.76
C TYR A 6 3.71 -12.48 0.38
N SER A 7 3.86 -13.69 -0.17
CA SER A 7 5.16 -14.17 -0.64
C SER A 7 5.70 -13.34 -1.81
N LEU A 8 4.84 -12.89 -2.72
CA LEU A 8 5.22 -12.02 -3.84
C LEU A 8 5.67 -10.64 -3.33
N ALA A 9 4.92 -10.06 -2.38
CA ALA A 9 5.29 -8.79 -1.75
C ALA A 9 6.63 -8.89 -1.00
N ALA A 10 6.84 -9.99 -0.25
CA ALA A 10 8.10 -10.24 0.44
C ALA A 10 9.28 -10.41 -0.54
N ALA A 11 9.08 -11.13 -1.65
CA ALA A 11 10.09 -11.29 -2.69
C ALA A 11 10.42 -9.95 -3.37
N ALA A 12 9.41 -9.13 -3.67
CA ALA A 12 9.60 -7.79 -4.24
C ALA A 12 10.38 -6.88 -3.28
N LEU A 13 10.04 -6.88 -1.99
CA LEU A 13 10.76 -6.14 -0.95
C LEU A 13 12.22 -6.58 -0.82
N GLY A 14 12.46 -7.89 -0.83
CA GLY A 14 13.82 -8.45 -0.80
C GLY A 14 14.63 -8.07 -2.05
N GLY A 15 14.00 -8.10 -3.23
CA GLY A 15 14.61 -7.67 -4.48
C GLY A 15 14.98 -6.17 -4.48
N LEU A 16 14.10 -5.32 -3.96
CA LEU A 16 14.37 -3.89 -3.79
C LEU A 16 15.51 -3.63 -2.81
N ALA A 17 15.52 -4.33 -1.68
CA ALA A 17 16.61 -4.22 -0.70
C ALA A 17 17.96 -4.65 -1.29
N PHE A 18 17.99 -5.77 -2.02
CA PHE A 18 19.18 -6.23 -2.71
C PHE A 18 19.66 -5.24 -3.77
N LEU A 19 18.74 -4.67 -4.56
CA LEU A 19 19.07 -3.67 -5.57
C LEU A 19 19.63 -2.39 -4.93
N ALA A 20 19.01 -1.89 -3.87
CA ALA A 20 19.50 -0.72 -3.14
C ALA A 20 20.89 -0.95 -2.53
N TYR A 21 21.15 -2.17 -2.04
CA TYR A 21 22.44 -2.57 -1.49
C TYR A 21 23.54 -2.70 -2.56
N ARG A 22 23.26 -3.41 -3.66
CA ARG A 22 24.29 -3.80 -4.63
C ARG A 22 24.44 -2.83 -5.80
N HIS A 23 23.38 -2.12 -6.15
CA HIS A 23 23.30 -1.24 -7.32
C HIS A 23 22.55 0.06 -6.98
N PRO A 24 23.11 0.92 -6.10
CA PRO A 24 22.43 2.14 -5.64
C PRO A 24 22.08 3.11 -6.77
N GLU A 25 22.88 3.18 -7.83
CA GLU A 25 22.58 4.00 -9.01
C GLU A 25 21.38 3.50 -9.82
N ALA A 26 21.17 2.18 -9.89
CA ALA A 26 20.00 1.62 -10.54
C ALA A 26 18.75 1.85 -9.68
N TYR A 27 18.89 1.70 -8.36
CA TYR A 27 17.82 1.97 -7.40
C TYR A 27 17.38 3.44 -7.44
N SER A 28 18.31 4.40 -7.49
CA SER A 28 17.97 5.83 -7.52
C SER A 28 17.14 6.23 -8.75
N ARG A 29 17.39 5.59 -9.91
CA ARG A 29 16.60 5.81 -11.14
C ARG A 29 15.16 5.34 -11.02
N ILE A 30 14.92 4.23 -10.31
CA ILE A 30 13.57 3.67 -10.14
C ILE A 30 12.88 4.15 -8.86
N TYR A 31 13.60 4.83 -7.97
CA TYR A 31 13.09 5.31 -6.69
C TYR A 31 11.81 6.14 -6.84
N GLY A 32 11.80 7.09 -7.79
CA GLY A 32 10.65 7.94 -8.06
C GLY A 32 9.44 7.13 -8.55
N LEU A 33 9.66 6.12 -9.39
CA LEU A 33 8.60 5.24 -9.90
C LEU A 33 8.00 4.39 -8.77
N ILE A 34 8.83 3.84 -7.89
CA ILE A 34 8.35 3.05 -6.74
C ILE A 34 7.56 3.94 -5.78
N THR A 35 8.08 5.14 -5.47
CA THR A 35 7.36 6.11 -4.63
C THR A 35 6.01 6.48 -5.24
N ALA A 36 5.96 6.77 -6.55
CA ALA A 36 4.72 7.07 -7.25
C ALA A 36 3.74 5.90 -7.21
N ALA A 37 4.22 4.66 -7.36
CA ALA A 37 3.39 3.47 -7.26
C ALA A 37 2.79 3.30 -5.84
N ILE A 38 3.59 3.51 -4.78
CA ILE A 38 3.11 3.46 -3.40
C ILE A 38 2.05 4.55 -3.15
N VAL A 39 2.32 5.80 -3.55
CA VAL A 39 1.37 6.91 -3.37
C VAL A 39 0.08 6.65 -4.15
N THR A 40 0.17 6.15 -5.38
CA THR A 40 -1.00 5.81 -6.21
C THR A 40 -1.83 4.71 -5.55
N ALA A 41 -1.17 3.68 -4.99
CA ALA A 41 -1.86 2.61 -4.29
C ALA A 41 -2.61 3.13 -3.05
N VAL A 42 -2.00 4.03 -2.27
CA VAL A 42 -2.65 4.69 -1.13
C VAL A 42 -3.85 5.52 -1.57
N ALA A 43 -3.68 6.34 -2.60
CA ALA A 43 -4.75 7.18 -3.13
C ALA A 43 -5.92 6.33 -3.65
N PHE A 44 -5.62 5.21 -4.31
CA PHE A 44 -6.62 4.28 -4.81
C PHE A 44 -7.39 3.60 -3.66
N MET A 45 -6.69 3.05 -2.66
CA MET A 45 -7.34 2.39 -1.51
C MET A 45 -8.24 3.36 -0.72
N ASN A 46 -7.77 4.59 -0.47
CA ASN A 46 -8.56 5.59 0.26
C ASN A 46 -9.70 6.16 -0.60
N GLY A 47 -9.47 6.38 -1.89
CA GLY A 47 -10.50 6.78 -2.85
C GLY A 47 -11.61 5.73 -2.95
N TRP A 48 -11.26 4.45 -2.94
CA TRP A 48 -12.21 3.34 -2.88
C TRP A 48 -13.04 3.39 -1.60
N ASN A 49 -12.39 3.52 -0.43
CA ASN A 49 -13.11 3.63 0.85
C ASN A 49 -14.10 4.81 0.87
N LEU A 50 -13.74 5.96 0.27
CA LEU A 50 -14.64 7.10 0.13
C LEU A 50 -15.80 6.81 -0.83
N ALA A 51 -15.54 6.18 -1.97
CA ALA A 51 -16.57 5.78 -2.92
C ALA A 51 -17.59 4.82 -2.28
N VAL A 52 -17.10 3.85 -1.50
CA VAL A 52 -17.95 2.93 -0.75
C VAL A 52 -18.83 3.68 0.24
N VAL A 53 -18.29 4.65 1.00
CA VAL A 53 -19.09 5.48 1.93
C VAL A 53 -20.18 6.27 1.17
N ALA A 54 -19.84 6.87 0.03
CA ALA A 54 -20.80 7.61 -0.78
C ALA A 54 -21.91 6.71 -1.35
N ILE A 55 -21.57 5.50 -1.79
CA ILE A 55 -22.52 4.50 -2.28
C ILE A 55 -23.44 4.05 -1.14
N LEU A 56 -22.91 3.76 0.05
CA LEU A 56 -23.70 3.40 1.22
C LEU A 56 -24.70 4.51 1.60
N ASP A 57 -24.27 5.77 1.61
CA ASP A 57 -25.16 6.92 1.87
C ASP A 57 -26.27 7.06 0.82
N LEU A 58 -25.97 6.76 -0.45
CA LEU A 58 -26.93 6.83 -1.54
C LEU A 58 -27.95 5.66 -1.49
N LEU A 59 -27.48 4.45 -1.15
CA LEU A 59 -28.31 3.25 -1.01
C LEU A 59 -29.25 3.34 0.20
N THR A 60 -28.76 3.79 1.35
CA THR A 60 -29.57 3.96 2.58
C THR A 60 -30.69 4.99 2.42
N LYS A 61 -30.51 6.01 1.57
CA LYS A 61 -31.54 7.02 1.29
C LYS A 61 -32.60 6.59 0.28
N ARG A 62 -32.34 5.54 -0.52
CA ARG A 62 -33.17 5.21 -1.70
C ARG A 62 -33.76 3.80 -1.70
N LEU A 63 -33.31 2.88 -0.85
CA LEU A 63 -33.78 1.49 -0.82
C LEU A 63 -34.59 1.15 0.44
N PRO A 64 -35.62 0.30 0.32
CA PRO A 64 -36.38 -0.21 1.47
C PRO A 64 -35.53 -1.15 2.34
N LEU A 65 -35.66 -0.98 3.66
CA LEU A 65 -34.82 -1.57 4.74
C LEU A 65 -34.55 -3.08 4.63
N GLU A 66 -35.46 -3.85 4.05
CA GLU A 66 -35.37 -5.33 3.98
C GLU A 66 -34.32 -5.82 2.96
N THR A 67 -34.09 -5.08 1.87
CA THR A 67 -32.99 -5.34 0.91
C THR A 67 -31.66 -4.73 1.35
N THR A 68 -31.69 -3.80 2.29
CA THR A 68 -30.56 -2.94 2.62
C THR A 68 -29.50 -3.68 3.42
N ASN A 69 -29.88 -4.60 4.32
CA ASN A 69 -28.92 -5.22 5.25
C ASN A 69 -27.86 -6.11 4.57
N GLY A 70 -28.25 -6.95 3.61
CA GLY A 70 -27.29 -7.83 2.90
C GLY A 70 -26.34 -7.05 1.99
N VAL A 71 -26.87 -6.06 1.26
CA VAL A 71 -26.07 -5.21 0.36
C VAL A 71 -25.15 -4.27 1.15
N LEU A 72 -25.60 -3.73 2.28
CA LEU A 72 -24.77 -2.89 3.16
C LEU A 72 -23.57 -3.64 3.71
N GLN A 73 -23.75 -4.90 4.08
CA GLN A 73 -22.69 -5.71 4.68
C GLN A 73 -21.60 -6.04 3.65
N GLU A 74 -21.96 -6.55 2.48
CA GLU A 74 -21.02 -6.83 1.39
C GLU A 74 -20.26 -5.57 0.94
N VAL A 75 -20.97 -4.44 0.82
CA VAL A 75 -20.34 -3.16 0.46
C VAL A 75 -19.42 -2.66 1.57
N THR A 76 -19.74 -2.88 2.84
CA THR A 76 -18.89 -2.51 3.98
C THR A 76 -17.66 -3.42 4.09
N ASP A 77 -17.81 -4.71 3.87
CA ASP A 77 -16.73 -5.71 3.89
C ASP A 77 -15.74 -5.47 2.74
N SER A 78 -16.16 -4.79 1.67
CA SER A 78 -15.28 -4.33 0.59
C SER A 78 -14.35 -3.16 0.96
N LYS A 79 -14.52 -2.54 2.14
CA LYS A 79 -13.63 -1.47 2.61
C LYS A 79 -12.29 -2.05 3.05
N PHE A 80 -11.23 -1.35 2.68
CA PHE A 80 -9.92 -1.60 3.29
C PHE A 80 -9.94 -1.12 4.73
N SER A 81 -9.46 -1.95 5.65
CA SER A 81 -9.23 -1.55 7.03
C SER A 81 -8.21 -0.40 7.12
N ILE A 82 -8.25 0.39 8.20
CA ILE A 82 -7.28 1.48 8.43
C ILE A 82 -5.84 0.98 8.38
N PHE A 83 -5.60 -0.26 8.86
CA PHE A 83 -4.29 -0.86 8.79
C PHE A 83 -3.83 -1.09 7.34
N GLN A 84 -4.72 -1.58 6.47
CA GLN A 84 -4.43 -1.83 5.06
C GLN A 84 -4.33 -0.54 4.24
N SER A 85 -5.20 0.45 4.48
CA SER A 85 -5.27 1.66 3.68
C SER A 85 -4.26 2.74 4.09
N PHE A 86 -3.68 2.64 5.29
CA PHE A 86 -2.81 3.67 5.85
C PHE A 86 -1.53 3.12 6.50
N ALA A 87 -1.65 2.26 7.51
CA ALA A 87 -0.48 1.81 8.29
C ALA A 87 0.51 0.99 7.44
N LEU A 88 0.00 0.03 6.66
CA LEU A 88 0.83 -0.83 5.84
C LEU A 88 1.56 -0.05 4.72
N PRO A 89 0.90 0.81 3.91
CA PRO A 89 1.61 1.65 2.95
C PRO A 89 2.64 2.59 3.58
N MET A 90 2.37 3.13 4.77
CA MET A 90 3.33 3.98 5.50
C MET A 90 4.57 3.19 5.94
N LEU A 91 4.40 1.93 6.36
CA LEU A 91 5.53 1.03 6.63
C LEU A 91 6.36 0.76 5.37
N PHE A 92 5.70 0.51 4.23
CA PHE A 92 6.38 0.35 2.94
C PHE A 92 7.13 1.61 2.52
N LEU A 93 6.53 2.79 2.70
CA LEU A 93 7.16 4.06 2.39
C LEU A 93 8.36 4.33 3.30
N ALA A 94 8.23 4.09 4.61
CA ALA A 94 9.32 4.22 5.57
C ALA A 94 10.48 3.27 5.22
N PHE A 95 10.18 2.03 4.85
CA PHE A 95 11.18 1.06 4.38
C PHE A 95 11.85 1.52 3.08
N HIS A 96 11.08 2.00 2.10
CA HIS A 96 11.59 2.52 0.84
C HIS A 96 12.52 3.73 1.02
N ILE A 97 12.15 4.64 1.94
CA ILE A 97 12.98 5.78 2.35
C ILE A 97 14.25 5.27 3.04
N PHE A 98 14.14 4.32 3.97
CA PHE A 98 15.29 3.72 4.65
C PHE A 98 16.31 3.13 3.65
N LEU A 99 15.83 2.43 2.61
CA LEU A 99 16.69 1.88 1.56
C LEU A 99 17.52 2.96 0.81
N SER A 100 17.04 4.21 0.74
CA SER A 100 17.81 5.30 0.12
C SER A 100 19.04 5.71 0.93
N PHE A 101 19.02 5.50 2.26
CA PHE A 101 20.14 5.78 3.16
C PHE A 101 21.07 4.59 3.36
N LEU A 102 20.66 3.40 2.89
CA LEU A 102 21.41 2.16 3.06
C LEU A 102 22.87 2.24 2.57
N PRO A 103 23.17 2.80 1.38
CA PRO A 103 24.55 2.92 0.91
C PRO A 103 25.42 3.77 1.87
N THR A 104 24.90 4.92 2.31
CA THR A 104 25.59 5.82 3.23
C THR A 104 25.82 5.22 4.61
N LEU A 105 24.91 4.36 5.10
CA LEU A 105 25.06 3.66 6.37
C LEU A 105 26.13 2.56 6.32
N ILE A 106 26.30 1.91 5.16
CA ILE A 106 27.27 0.82 4.95
C ILE A 106 28.67 1.37 4.67
N GLU A 107 28.76 2.53 4.02
CA GLU A 107 30.04 3.22 3.72
C GLU A 107 30.65 3.92 4.95
N LYS A 108 30.04 3.84 6.14
CA LYS A 108 30.61 4.46 7.35
C LYS A 108 32.01 3.87 7.65
N PRO A 109 32.98 4.72 8.02
CA PRO A 109 34.40 4.41 7.88
C PRO A 109 34.82 3.28 8.83
N ARG A 110 35.73 2.44 8.34
CA ARG A 110 36.65 1.70 9.19
C ARG A 110 37.48 2.74 9.96
N GLU A 111 37.12 3.01 11.21
CA GLU A 111 38.08 3.54 12.20
C GLU A 111 39.07 2.45 12.57
#